data_AF-A0A3B4A419-F1
#
_entry.id   AF-A0A3B4A419-F1
#
_cell.length_a   1.000
_cell.length_b   1.000
_cell.length_c   1.000
_cell.angle_alpha   90.00
_cell.angle_beta   90.00
_cell.angle_gamma   90.00
#
_symmetry.space_group_name_H-M   'P 1'
#
loop_
_entity.id
_entity.type
_entity.pdbx_description
1 polymer ?
#
loop_
_entity_poly.entity_id
_entity_poly.type
_entity_poly.pdbx_seq_one_letter_code
_entity_poly.pdbx_strand_id
1 'polypeptide(L)'
;MNTREQVFVTRFRVGHTGLNRTLFLKGKLSSGLCECGLELEMVEHVILNSVQVIGGNVSVVLGETAIFPCLLQETTESLTQITWQRRTRLIKDNTNFYTISSKNGPSYFNGPDERFSFAGNISLRNGSLQLSNVTRSDEGTYTCIFTLFPSGNFKTEIPLNVLGITTVLFTVCTALKIQNVLDEIK
;
A
#
# COMPACT_ATOMS: atom_id res chain seq x y z
N MET A 1 47.70 14.17 0.60
CA MET A 1 46.59 14.54 1.51
C MET A 1 45.27 14.17 0.86
N ASN A 2 44.75 12.96 1.14
CA ASN A 2 43.32 12.66 1.30
C ASN A 2 43.20 11.18 1.71
N THR A 3 43.47 10.90 2.98
CA THR A 3 43.27 9.58 3.58
C THR A 3 41.77 9.35 3.73
N ARG A 4 41.17 8.63 2.78
CA ARG A 4 39.83 8.07 2.96
C ARG A 4 39.97 6.85 3.88
N GLU A 5 39.50 6.98 5.11
CA GLU A 5 39.33 5.85 6.02
C GLU A 5 38.36 4.86 5.37
N GLN A 6 38.90 3.77 4.83
CA GLN A 6 38.11 2.63 4.41
C GLN A 6 37.95 1.74 5.64
N VAL A 7 36.74 1.75 6.21
CA VAL A 7 36.41 0.86 7.33
C VAL A 7 36.12 -0.53 6.75
N PHE A 8 37.16 -1.36 6.66
CA PHE A 8 37.01 -2.76 6.32
C PHE A 8 36.44 -3.50 7.54
N VAL A 9 35.14 -3.77 7.53
CA VAL A 9 34.51 -4.55 8.61
C VAL A 9 34.75 -6.04 8.37
N THR A 10 35.97 -6.48 8.64
CA THR A 10 36.44 -7.88 8.47
C THR A 10 35.76 -8.86 9.42
N ARG A 11 35.05 -8.36 10.43
CA ARG A 11 34.11 -9.11 11.28
C ARG A 11 32.92 -8.23 11.63
N PHE A 12 31.85 -8.30 10.83
CA PHE A 12 30.56 -7.74 11.25
C PHE A 12 30.00 -8.63 12.36
N ARG A 13 30.47 -8.42 13.60
CA ARG A 13 29.79 -8.94 14.78
C ARG A 13 28.55 -8.10 14.95
N VAL A 14 27.43 -8.59 14.44
CA VAL A 14 26.11 -8.10 14.84
C VAL A 14 25.96 -8.40 16.32
N GLY A 15 26.30 -7.43 17.16
CA GLY A 15 25.86 -7.46 18.55
C GLY A 15 24.34 -7.60 18.54
N HIS A 16 23.81 -8.41 19.47
CA HIS A 16 22.39 -8.68 19.70
C HIS A 16 21.50 -7.42 19.91
N THR A 17 22.03 -6.21 19.70
CA THR A 17 21.41 -4.93 19.98
C THR A 17 21.39 -3.97 18.79
N GLY A 18 21.89 -4.34 17.59
CA GLY A 18 22.13 -3.40 16.49
C GLY A 18 21.37 -3.59 15.18
N LEU A 19 20.68 -4.72 14.95
CA LEU A 19 19.73 -4.83 13.84
C LEU A 19 18.38 -4.31 14.35
N ASN A 20 17.85 -3.26 13.72
CA ASN A 20 16.46 -2.88 13.92
C ASN A 20 15.60 -4.14 13.68
N ARG A 21 14.61 -4.42 14.53
CA ARG A 21 13.83 -5.69 14.53
C ARG A 21 13.13 -6.01 13.20
N THR A 22 13.11 -5.04 12.30
CA THR A 22 12.63 -5.08 10.93
C THR A 22 13.53 -5.81 9.93
N LEU A 23 14.82 -6.08 10.22
CA LEU A 23 15.82 -6.49 9.23
C LEU A 23 16.49 -7.84 9.57
N PHE A 24 16.37 -8.82 8.67
CA PHE A 24 16.84 -10.19 8.84
C PHE A 24 17.96 -10.54 7.84
N LEU A 25 19.00 -11.22 8.31
CA LEU A 25 20.06 -11.79 7.48
C LEU A 25 19.53 -13.03 6.74
N LYS A 26 19.41 -12.94 5.41
CA LYS A 26 18.95 -14.06 4.57
C LYS A 26 20.11 -14.96 4.14
N GLY A 27 21.30 -14.40 3.95
CA GLY A 27 22.47 -15.15 3.53
C GLY A 27 23.62 -14.27 3.06
N LYS A 28 24.65 -14.92 2.52
CA LYS A 28 25.81 -14.29 1.89
C LYS A 28 25.88 -14.70 0.42
N LEU A 29 26.19 -13.77 -0.47
CA LEU A 29 26.41 -14.02 -1.90
C LEU A 29 27.84 -13.63 -2.25
N SER A 30 28.60 -14.58 -2.80
CA SER A 30 29.92 -14.31 -3.38
C SER A 30 29.74 -13.85 -4.81
N SER A 31 30.03 -12.57 -5.08
CA SER A 31 29.98 -12.00 -6.44
C SER A 31 31.31 -12.12 -7.19
N GLY A 32 32.29 -12.84 -6.63
CA GLY A 32 33.63 -12.98 -7.20
C GLY A 32 34.61 -11.90 -6.73
N LEU A 33 35.70 -11.73 -7.48
CA LEU A 33 36.73 -10.73 -7.18
C LEU A 33 36.28 -9.34 -7.63
N CYS A 34 36.33 -8.37 -6.73
CA CYS A 34 36.14 -6.95 -7.04
C CYS A 34 37.49 -6.24 -6.96
N GLU A 35 37.69 -5.26 -7.84
CA GLU A 35 38.91 -4.46 -7.87
C GLU A 35 38.74 -3.28 -6.90
N CYS A 36 39.45 -3.32 -5.77
CA CYS A 36 39.50 -2.23 -4.79
C CYS A 36 40.93 -1.71 -4.72
N GLY A 37 41.21 -0.63 -5.46
CA GLY A 37 42.59 -0.16 -5.64
C GLY A 37 43.30 -0.91 -6.76
N LEU A 38 44.44 -1.55 -6.45
CA LEU A 38 45.26 -2.34 -7.39
C LEU A 38 45.24 -3.86 -7.07
N GLU A 39 44.43 -4.28 -6.10
CA GLU A 39 44.33 -5.67 -5.68
C GLU A 39 42.91 -6.20 -5.93
N LEU A 40 42.85 -7.48 -6.28
CA LEU A 40 41.60 -8.20 -6.45
C LEU A 40 41.21 -8.83 -5.11
N GLU A 41 40.05 -8.46 -4.56
CA GLU A 41 39.53 -8.99 -3.30
C GLU A 41 38.21 -9.73 -3.50
N MET A 42 38.02 -10.87 -2.80
CA MET A 42 36.72 -11.54 -2.77
C MET A 42 35.76 -10.79 -1.85
N VAL A 43 34.66 -10.29 -2.40
CA VAL A 43 33.63 -9.58 -1.62
C VAL A 43 32.44 -10.49 -1.35
N GLU A 44 32.08 -10.65 -0.08
CA GLU A 44 30.83 -11.29 0.33
C GLU A 44 29.73 -10.23 0.52
N HIS A 45 28.71 -10.26 -0.33
CA HIS A 45 27.51 -9.44 -0.13
C HIS A 45 26.60 -10.08 0.92
N VAL A 46 26.12 -9.27 1.85
CA VAL A 46 25.12 -9.70 2.83
C VAL A 46 23.73 -9.40 2.28
N ILE A 47 22.89 -10.43 2.15
CA ILE A 47 21.49 -10.28 1.74
C ILE A 47 20.64 -10.07 2.98
N LEU A 48 19.89 -8.97 2.99
CA LEU A 48 18.99 -8.59 4.07
C LEU A 48 17.55 -8.58 3.55
N ASN A 49 16.63 -9.18 4.28
CA ASN A 49 15.18 -9.05 4.06
C ASN A 49 14.59 -8.18 5.15
N SER A 50 13.60 -7.36 4.82
CA SER A 50 12.81 -6.63 5.80
C SER A 50 11.35 -6.97 5.71
N VAL A 51 10.66 -7.01 6.85
CA VAL A 51 9.20 -7.13 6.88
C VAL A 51 8.59 -6.02 6.04
N GLN A 52 7.65 -6.38 5.18
CA GLN A 52 7.00 -5.44 4.28
C GLN A 52 5.49 -5.55 4.39
N VAL A 53 4.82 -4.39 4.39
CA VAL A 53 3.39 -4.31 4.16
C VAL A 53 3.18 -3.77 2.75
N ILE A 54 2.67 -4.64 1.88
CA ILE A 54 2.36 -4.31 0.50
C ILE A 54 0.98 -3.68 0.46
N GLY A 55 0.95 -2.45 -0.03
CA GLY A 55 -0.25 -1.71 -0.39
C GLY A 55 -0.33 -1.49 -1.90
N GLY A 56 -0.99 -0.42 -2.30
CA GLY A 56 -1.06 0.02 -3.69
C GLY A 56 -1.78 1.36 -3.79
N ASN A 57 -1.76 1.96 -4.98
CA ASN A 57 -2.65 3.07 -5.29
C ASN A 57 -4.01 2.52 -5.74
N VAL A 58 -5.10 3.09 -5.24
CA VAL A 58 -6.46 2.72 -5.63
C VAL A 58 -7.08 3.88 -6.40
N SER A 59 -7.62 3.60 -7.57
CA SER A 59 -8.46 4.54 -8.32
C SER A 59 -9.83 3.90 -8.53
N VAL A 60 -10.89 4.61 -8.20
CA VAL A 60 -12.26 4.10 -8.22
C VAL A 60 -13.20 5.16 -8.76
N VAL A 61 -14.24 4.74 -9.47
CA VAL A 61 -15.27 5.65 -9.98
C VAL A 61 -16.22 6.04 -8.84
N LEU A 62 -16.72 7.27 -8.84
CA LEU A 62 -17.71 7.73 -7.86
C LEU A 62 -18.94 6.81 -7.85
N GLY A 63 -19.37 6.41 -6.65
CA GLY A 63 -20.47 5.48 -6.40
C GLY A 63 -20.09 4.00 -6.41
N GLU A 64 -18.91 3.65 -6.95
CA GLU A 64 -18.42 2.27 -7.00
C GLU A 64 -17.80 1.82 -5.67
N THR A 65 -17.36 0.56 -5.63
CA THR A 65 -16.67 -0.03 -4.48
C THR A 65 -15.15 -0.02 -4.68
N ALA A 66 -14.43 0.46 -3.68
CA ALA A 66 -12.97 0.40 -3.62
C ALA A 66 -12.51 -0.76 -2.73
N ILE A 67 -11.43 -1.44 -3.14
CA ILE A 67 -10.72 -2.43 -2.32
C ILE A 67 -9.31 -1.90 -2.05
N PHE A 68 -8.99 -1.68 -0.78
CA PHE A 68 -7.66 -1.28 -0.34
C PHE A 68 -6.79 -2.53 -0.11
N PRO A 69 -5.81 -2.81 -0.99
CA PRO A 69 -4.95 -3.97 -0.82
C PRO A 69 -4.04 -3.76 0.40
N CYS A 70 -3.96 -4.75 1.28
CA CYS A 70 -3.01 -4.71 2.39
C CYS A 70 -2.51 -6.11 2.74
N LEU A 71 -1.26 -6.41 2.40
CA LEU A 71 -0.65 -7.74 2.58
C LEU A 71 0.65 -7.64 3.36
N LEU A 72 0.80 -8.45 4.40
CA LEU A 72 2.04 -8.53 5.16
C LEU A 72 2.91 -9.70 4.66
N GLN A 73 4.16 -9.40 4.32
CA GLN A 73 5.15 -10.35 3.80
C GLN A 73 6.45 -10.32 4.60
N GLU A 74 7.31 -11.31 4.33
CA GLU A 74 8.67 -11.41 4.89
C GLU A 74 8.71 -11.48 6.42
N THR A 75 7.72 -12.16 7.02
CA THR A 75 7.68 -12.41 8.47
C THR A 75 6.86 -13.64 8.85
N THR A 76 7.31 -14.34 9.88
CA THR A 76 6.57 -15.43 10.55
C THR A 76 6.03 -15.02 11.92
N GLU A 77 6.24 -13.77 12.34
CA GLU A 77 5.82 -13.28 13.66
C GLU A 77 4.31 -13.33 13.85
N SER A 78 3.91 -13.37 15.12
CA SER A 78 2.50 -13.41 15.51
C SER A 78 1.84 -12.05 15.26
N LEU A 79 0.82 -12.05 14.41
CA LEU A 79 -0.04 -10.91 14.17
C LEU A 79 -1.06 -10.76 15.31
N THR A 80 -1.03 -9.61 15.98
CA THR A 80 -1.95 -9.31 17.09
C THR A 80 -3.15 -8.49 16.61
N GLN A 81 -2.92 -7.52 15.73
CA GLN A 81 -3.95 -6.59 15.27
C GLN A 81 -3.61 -5.99 13.90
N ILE A 82 -4.64 -5.72 13.11
CA ILE A 82 -4.58 -4.87 11.91
C ILE A 82 -5.38 -3.61 12.21
N THR A 83 -4.78 -2.43 12.06
CA THR A 83 -5.43 -1.14 12.29
C THR A 83 -5.44 -0.33 11.01
N TRP A 84 -6.58 0.30 10.72
CA TRP A 84 -6.75 1.21 9.61
C TRP A 84 -6.91 2.64 10.08
N GLN A 85 -6.12 3.52 9.48
CA GLN A 85 -6.22 4.97 9.63
C GLN A 85 -6.67 5.60 8.32
N ARG A 86 -7.34 6.75 8.42
CA ARG A 86 -7.70 7.57 7.25
C ARG A 86 -7.29 9.01 7.46
N ARG A 87 -6.90 9.64 6.37
CA ARG A 87 -6.68 11.07 6.23
C ARG A 87 -7.28 11.52 4.91
N THR A 88 -8.36 12.28 4.98
CA THR A 88 -9.14 12.72 3.81
C THR A 88 -9.23 14.24 3.81
N ARG A 89 -9.92 14.83 2.82
CA ARG A 89 -10.16 16.28 2.81
C ARG A 89 -10.88 16.79 4.07
N LEU A 90 -11.78 15.97 4.63
CA LEU A 90 -12.55 16.30 5.84
C LEU A 90 -11.80 15.95 7.13
N ILE A 91 -10.83 15.03 7.07
CA ILE A 91 -10.08 14.50 8.22
C ILE A 91 -8.59 14.75 8.00
N LYS A 92 -8.07 15.80 8.63
CA LYS A 92 -6.69 16.27 8.38
C LYS A 92 -5.60 15.40 9.02
N ASP A 93 -5.88 14.82 10.18
CA ASP A 93 -4.94 13.99 10.93
C ASP A 93 -5.21 12.49 10.69
N ASN A 94 -4.15 11.67 10.78
CA ASN A 94 -4.30 10.22 10.69
C ASN A 94 -5.12 9.69 11.86
N THR A 95 -6.36 9.32 11.58
CA THR A 95 -7.32 8.88 12.62
C THR A 95 -7.61 7.40 12.46
N ASN A 96 -7.43 6.62 13.54
CA ASN A 96 -7.87 5.22 13.60
C ASN A 96 -9.40 5.17 13.45
N PHE A 97 -9.91 4.34 12.55
CA PHE A 97 -11.36 4.22 12.34
C PHE A 97 -11.83 2.76 12.29
N TYR A 98 -10.93 1.81 12.00
CA TYR A 98 -11.27 0.40 11.88
C TYR A 98 -10.12 -0.47 12.39
N THR A 99 -10.41 -1.55 13.10
CA THR A 99 -9.41 -2.52 13.55
C THR A 99 -9.92 -3.93 13.40
N ILE A 100 -8.99 -4.87 13.23
CA ILE A 100 -9.27 -6.30 13.18
C ILE A 100 -8.28 -6.98 14.12
N SER A 101 -8.80 -7.53 15.22
CA SER A 101 -8.00 -8.34 16.15
C SER A 101 -8.25 -9.82 15.89
N SER A 102 -7.22 -10.65 16.04
CA SER A 102 -7.36 -12.10 15.99
C SER A 102 -8.30 -12.67 17.05
N LYS A 103 -8.46 -11.97 18.18
CA LYS A 103 -9.32 -12.41 19.31
C LYS A 103 -10.76 -11.89 19.21
N ASN A 104 -10.92 -10.62 18.84
CA ASN A 104 -12.19 -9.91 18.94
C ASN A 104 -12.85 -9.65 17.58
N GLY A 105 -12.20 -9.99 16.48
CA GLY A 105 -12.68 -9.72 15.13
C GLY A 105 -12.62 -8.22 14.77
N PRO A 106 -13.41 -7.79 13.76
CA PRO A 106 -13.48 -6.41 13.31
C PRO A 106 -14.20 -5.50 14.30
N SER A 107 -13.72 -4.27 14.49
CA SER A 107 -14.41 -3.22 15.24
C SER A 107 -14.11 -1.82 14.72
N TYR A 108 -15.03 -0.89 15.01
CA TYR A 108 -14.95 0.51 14.59
C TYR A 108 -14.51 1.41 15.74
N PHE A 109 -13.83 2.50 15.41
CA PHE A 109 -13.56 3.60 16.34
C PHE A 109 -14.46 4.80 16.02
N ASN A 110 -14.93 5.50 17.05
CA ASN A 110 -15.72 6.74 16.93
C ASN A 110 -17.02 6.60 16.12
N GLY A 111 -17.67 5.44 16.22
CA GLY A 111 -18.93 5.13 15.53
C GLY A 111 -18.72 4.35 14.22
N PRO A 112 -19.65 3.46 13.87
CA PRO A 112 -19.53 2.64 12.67
C PRO A 112 -19.73 3.48 11.39
N ASP A 113 -18.87 3.27 10.40
CA ASP A 113 -19.09 3.66 9.00
C ASP A 113 -19.32 2.35 8.23
N GLU A 114 -20.60 1.96 8.11
CA GLU A 114 -21.03 0.65 7.60
C GLU A 114 -20.64 0.39 6.14
N ARG A 115 -20.16 1.42 5.43
CA ARG A 115 -19.61 1.28 4.08
C ARG A 115 -18.27 0.57 4.07
N PHE A 116 -17.55 0.59 5.20
CA PHE A 116 -16.31 -0.14 5.36
C PHE A 116 -16.58 -1.58 5.80
N SER A 117 -15.95 -2.54 5.15
CA SER A 117 -16.03 -3.94 5.55
C SER A 117 -14.69 -4.66 5.37
N PHE A 118 -14.44 -5.67 6.19
CA PHE A 118 -13.23 -6.47 6.09
C PHE A 118 -13.30 -7.38 4.85
N ALA A 119 -12.36 -7.22 3.93
CA ALA A 119 -12.24 -7.98 2.69
C ALA A 119 -11.01 -8.91 2.67
N GLY A 120 -10.33 -9.04 3.81
CA GLY A 120 -9.10 -9.80 3.96
C GLY A 120 -9.27 -11.17 4.59
N ASN A 121 -8.14 -11.77 4.95
CA ASN A 121 -8.05 -13.00 5.71
C ASN A 121 -6.81 -12.93 6.61
N ILE A 122 -7.03 -12.82 7.93
CA ILE A 122 -5.96 -12.68 8.92
C ILE A 122 -4.98 -13.85 8.88
N SER A 123 -5.49 -15.07 8.70
CA SER A 123 -4.66 -16.29 8.62
C SER A 123 -3.73 -16.27 7.40
N LEU A 124 -4.13 -15.57 6.34
CA LEU A 124 -3.32 -15.33 5.14
C LEU A 124 -2.54 -14.01 5.20
N ARG A 125 -2.47 -13.36 6.36
CA ARG A 125 -1.80 -12.06 6.55
C ARG A 125 -2.31 -10.99 5.59
N ASN A 126 -3.60 -11.08 5.24
CA ASN A 126 -4.29 -10.17 4.35
C ASN A 126 -5.24 -9.29 5.16
N GLY A 127 -4.91 -8.01 5.24
CA GLY A 127 -5.64 -6.97 5.95
C GLY A 127 -6.56 -6.13 5.07
N SER A 128 -6.83 -6.56 3.83
CA SER A 128 -7.55 -5.75 2.84
C SER A 128 -8.92 -5.29 3.35
N LEU A 129 -9.26 -4.06 2.99
CA LEU A 129 -10.47 -3.38 3.43
C LEU A 129 -11.27 -2.96 2.22
N GLN A 130 -12.59 -3.08 2.30
CA GLN A 130 -13.52 -2.64 1.28
C GLN A 130 -14.19 -1.34 1.73
N LEU A 131 -14.45 -0.44 0.79
CA LEU A 131 -15.30 0.74 0.95
C LEU A 131 -16.34 0.76 -0.17
N SER A 132 -17.61 0.61 0.18
CA SER A 132 -18.72 0.69 -0.77
C SER A 132 -19.22 2.14 -0.95
N ASN A 133 -19.88 2.39 -2.08
CA ASN A 133 -20.50 3.68 -2.41
C ASN A 133 -19.53 4.86 -2.19
N VAL A 134 -18.41 4.83 -2.93
CA VAL A 134 -17.32 5.80 -2.76
C VAL A 134 -17.78 7.20 -3.17
N THR A 135 -17.54 8.18 -2.32
CA THR A 135 -17.86 9.59 -2.55
C THR A 135 -16.59 10.41 -2.78
N ARG A 136 -16.74 11.63 -3.32
CA ARG A 136 -15.61 12.55 -3.50
C ARG A 136 -14.93 12.93 -2.17
N SER A 137 -15.64 12.86 -1.05
CA SER A 137 -15.10 13.17 0.28
C SER A 137 -14.23 12.06 0.85
N ASP A 138 -14.32 10.84 0.31
CA ASP A 138 -13.51 9.69 0.72
C ASP A 138 -12.10 9.72 0.12
N GLU A 139 -11.87 10.54 -0.92
CA GLU A 139 -10.55 10.74 -1.53
C GLU A 139 -9.53 11.19 -0.48
N GLY A 140 -8.36 10.52 -0.47
CA GLY A 140 -7.37 10.72 0.58
C GLY A 140 -6.37 9.58 0.68
N THR A 141 -5.71 9.49 1.83
CA THR A 141 -4.73 8.45 2.15
C THR A 141 -5.25 7.55 3.26
N TYR A 142 -5.25 6.25 2.98
CA TYR A 142 -5.60 5.21 3.94
C TYR A 142 -4.31 4.51 4.38
N THR A 143 -4.09 4.37 5.68
CA THR A 143 -2.91 3.69 6.21
C THR A 143 -3.32 2.38 6.83
N CYS A 144 -2.75 1.29 6.34
CA CYS A 144 -2.91 -0.03 6.92
C CYS A 144 -1.71 -0.33 7.84
N ILE A 145 -1.97 -0.80 9.05
CA ILE A 145 -0.96 -1.03 10.08
C ILE A 145 -1.11 -2.44 10.63
N PHE A 146 -0.11 -3.29 10.44
CA PHE A 146 0.02 -4.58 11.11
C PHE A 146 0.80 -4.40 12.41
N THR A 147 0.23 -4.85 13.53
CA THR A 147 0.93 -4.95 14.81
C THR A 147 1.39 -6.38 15.01
N LEU A 148 2.70 -6.58 15.03
CA LEU A 148 3.37 -7.85 15.25
C LEU A 148 3.99 -7.90 16.63
N PHE A 149 3.96 -9.07 17.25
CA PHE A 149 4.74 -9.35 18.45
C PHE A 149 5.93 -10.25 18.09
N PRO A 150 7.18 -9.84 18.40
CA PRO A 150 7.58 -8.72 19.26
C PRO A 150 8.09 -7.47 18.51
N SER A 151 7.95 -7.40 17.17
CA SER A 151 8.61 -6.34 16.38
C SER A 151 7.83 -5.03 16.26
N GLY A 152 6.58 -4.99 16.73
CA GLY A 152 5.78 -3.76 16.77
C GLY A 152 5.03 -3.51 15.46
N ASN A 153 4.99 -2.26 15.02
CA ASN A 153 4.07 -1.82 13.97
C ASN A 153 4.77 -1.68 12.61
N PHE A 154 4.14 -2.27 11.59
CA PHE A 154 4.54 -2.15 10.19
C PHE A 154 3.37 -1.59 9.40
N LYS A 155 3.62 -0.64 8.50
CA LYS A 155 2.54 0.09 7.84
C LYS A 155 2.83 0.38 6.38
N THR A 156 1.77 0.65 5.65
CA THR A 156 1.81 1.17 4.28
C THR A 156 0.71 2.20 4.06
N GLU A 157 0.97 3.16 3.19
CA GLU A 157 0.02 4.20 2.81
C GLU A 157 -0.56 3.89 1.42
N ILE A 158 -1.88 4.03 1.31
CA ILE A 158 -2.69 3.62 0.16
C ILE A 158 -3.50 4.85 -0.26
N PRO A 159 -3.04 5.58 -1.28
CA PRO A 159 -3.80 6.69 -1.85
C PRO A 159 -5.08 6.16 -2.51
N LEU A 160 -6.19 6.87 -2.29
CA LEU A 160 -7.45 6.68 -2.99
C LEU A 160 -7.71 7.89 -3.89
N ASN A 161 -7.82 7.65 -5.19
CA ASN A 161 -8.24 8.64 -6.17
C ASN A 161 -9.67 8.34 -6.63
N VAL A 162 -10.55 9.34 -6.62
CA VAL A 162 -11.97 9.17 -6.99
C VAL A 162 -12.23 9.79 -8.35
N LEU A 163 -12.50 8.96 -9.35
CA LEU A 163 -12.76 9.38 -10.72
C LEU A 163 -14.21 9.84 -10.86
N GLY A 164 -14.42 11.06 -11.33
CA GLY A 164 -15.74 11.57 -11.69
C GLY A 164 -16.13 11.14 -13.10
N ILE A 165 -17.36 10.68 -13.30
CA ILE A 165 -17.94 10.53 -14.65
C ILE A 165 -18.41 11.92 -15.09
N THR A 166 -17.65 12.59 -15.95
CA THR A 166 -18.21 13.66 -16.79
C THR A 166 -18.96 13.00 -17.94
N THR A 167 -20.28 12.92 -17.84
CA THR A 167 -21.12 12.61 -19.00
C THR A 167 -20.97 13.76 -20.01
N VAL A 168 -20.13 13.56 -21.02
CA VAL A 168 -20.12 14.46 -22.18
C VAL A 168 -21.37 14.12 -22.99
N LEU A 169 -22.46 14.87 -22.76
CA LEU A 169 -23.64 14.81 -23.61
C LEU A 169 -23.24 15.36 -24.99
N PHE A 170 -22.84 14.48 -25.90
CA PHE A 170 -22.78 14.82 -27.32
C PHE A 170 -24.22 14.99 -27.80
N THR A 171 -24.72 16.22 -27.80
CA THR A 171 -25.95 16.55 -28.53
C THR A 171 -25.64 16.40 -30.02
N VAL A 172 -25.95 15.25 -30.60
CA VAL A 172 -25.96 15.12 -32.06
C VAL A 172 -27.15 15.95 -32.54
N CYS A 173 -26.87 17.14 -33.08
CA CYS A 173 -27.88 17.94 -33.76
C CYS A 173 -28.20 17.24 -35.08
N THR A 174 -29.15 16.29 -35.05
CA THR A 174 -29.69 15.73 -36.29
C THR A 174 -30.49 16.83 -36.97
N ALA A 175 -29.99 17.35 -38.10
CA ALA A 175 -30.74 18.25 -38.95
C ALA A 175 -32.07 17.59 -39.33
N LEU A 176 -33.16 18.35 -39.25
CA LEU A 176 -34.51 17.89 -39.55
C LEU A 176 -34.60 17.22 -40.93
N LYS A 177 -35.43 16.17 -40.98
CA LYS A 177 -35.98 15.48 -42.16
C LYS A 177 -36.06 16.37 -43.41
N ILE A 178 -35.30 16.02 -44.45
CA ILE A 178 -35.71 16.33 -45.82
C ILE A 178 -36.76 15.26 -46.20
N GLN A 179 -38.02 15.52 -45.85
CA GLN A 179 -39.15 14.95 -46.57
C GLN A 179 -39.84 16.14 -47.24
N ASN A 180 -39.80 16.15 -48.59
CA ASN A 180 -40.50 17.03 -49.55
C ASN A 180 -39.54 17.77 -50.50
N VAL A 181 -38.87 17.03 -51.39
CA VAL A 181 -38.46 17.52 -52.73
C VAL A 181 -38.71 16.39 -53.76
N LEU A 182 -39.91 15.82 -53.76
CA LEU A 182 -40.38 14.88 -54.80
C LEU A 182 -41.79 15.22 -55.33
N ASP A 183 -42.31 16.43 -55.06
CA ASP A 183 -43.57 16.93 -55.63
C ASP A 183 -43.37 18.04 -56.70
N GLU A 184 -42.14 18.23 -57.21
CA GLU A 184 -41.85 19.15 -58.35
C GLU A 184 -41.25 18.43 -59.57
N ILE A 185 -41.55 17.15 -59.77
CA ILE A 185 -41.35 16.50 -61.07
C ILE A 185 -42.71 15.99 -61.56
N LYS A 186 -43.49 16.92 -62.12
CA LYS A 186 -44.57 16.66 -63.06
C LYS A 186 -44.41 17.59 -64.25
#